data_AF-A0A402CY76-F1
#
_entry.id   AF-A0A402CY76-F1
#
_cell.length_a   1.000
_cell.length_b   1.000
_cell.length_c   1.000
_cell.angle_alpha   90.00
_cell.angle_beta   90.00
_cell.angle_gamma   90.00
#
_symmetry.space_group_name_H-M   'P 1'
#
loop_
_entity.id
_entity.type
_entity.pdbx_description
1 polymer ?
#
loop_
_entity_poly.entity_id
_entity_poly.type
_entity_poly.pdbx_seq_one_letter_code
_entity_poly.pdbx_strand_id
1 'polypeptide(L)'
;MRRTKIVCTIGPATSSPDALRQLIIAGMDVARLNFSHGSHEAHAAVISSLRSIAQEMGRPLSLLQDLSGPKVRVGKIAGDGVYLQAGSQIILTMEDVPGDEEKINLPVPEIFETVLPGTHLMLDDGLIELRVKSKRSDALICEVVVSGLLTSHKGVNVPGVSLPIAAVTDKDLEDLHFGIQQKVDWVAASFVRSPTDIAVLRGVCDAARAKIPIIAKIEKHEAITCIDEILEVVDGIMVARGDLGVEVPIDEVPVLQKMLIRKANQAGKPVITATQMLDSMIRNPRPTRAEATDVANAIFDGTDAVMLSGETAVGQYPYDTVRMMAKIATHTEASLDYAKILDEKGTAANSDRISITEAVGEALCDIAQDLHCSAIIAATASGRTARVVSRYRPRAPIIAATNRPETFQRLALIWGVHPVMVDMADDADSMVEICIDAANKSGYVQDGDIVVLSGGVPVGRTGSTNFIKIHRIGQPLRPE
;
A
#
# COMPACT_ATOMS: atom_id res chain seq x y z
N MET A 1 6.02 -12.86 16.40
CA MET A 1 6.47 -11.83 15.44
C MET A 1 5.25 -11.25 14.74
N ARG A 2 5.21 -9.93 14.48
CA ARG A 2 4.09 -9.27 13.79
C ARG A 2 4.08 -9.64 12.31
N ARG A 3 2.91 -9.93 11.75
CA ARG A 3 2.73 -10.38 10.35
C ARG A 3 2.28 -9.26 9.42
N THR A 4 1.18 -8.56 9.74
CA THR A 4 0.67 -7.41 8.99
C THR A 4 1.67 -6.27 9.06
N LYS A 5 2.03 -5.68 7.92
CA LYS A 5 3.05 -4.65 7.78
C LYS A 5 2.52 -3.24 8.10
N ILE A 6 3.40 -2.31 8.45
CA ILE A 6 3.07 -0.93 8.78
C ILE A 6 3.77 -0.01 7.79
N VAL A 7 2.97 0.74 7.05
CA VAL A 7 3.41 1.80 6.14
C VAL A 7 3.26 3.13 6.88
N CYS A 8 4.34 3.92 6.98
CA CYS A 8 4.31 5.24 7.60
C CYS A 8 4.61 6.31 6.57
N THR A 9 3.76 7.33 6.49
CA THR A 9 4.04 8.51 5.66
C THR A 9 5.06 9.39 6.36
N ILE A 10 6.15 9.72 5.64
CA ILE A 10 7.17 10.64 6.13
C ILE A 10 6.75 12.07 5.84
N GLY A 11 6.89 12.94 6.84
CA GLY A 11 6.58 14.36 6.70
C GLY A 11 7.35 15.22 7.70
N PRO A 12 6.95 16.49 7.86
CA PRO A 12 7.63 17.44 8.75
C PRO A 12 7.88 16.94 10.18
N ALA A 13 6.98 16.14 10.75
CA ALA A 13 7.14 15.61 12.11
C ALA A 13 8.22 14.51 12.22
N THR A 14 8.59 13.90 11.09
CA THR A 14 9.41 12.68 11.09
C THR A 14 10.52 12.65 10.04
N SER A 15 10.88 13.78 9.43
CA SER A 15 11.88 13.81 8.34
C SER A 15 13.34 13.88 8.81
N SER A 16 13.60 14.15 10.09
CA SER A 16 14.97 14.18 10.64
C SER A 16 15.54 12.77 10.81
N PRO A 17 16.87 12.57 10.67
CA PRO A 17 17.49 11.25 10.84
C PRO A 17 17.13 10.53 12.16
N ASP A 18 17.09 11.27 13.27
CA ASP A 18 16.72 10.70 14.56
C ASP A 18 15.24 10.28 14.60
N ALA A 19 14.35 11.08 14.02
CA ALA A 19 12.94 10.73 13.94
C ALA A 19 12.70 9.51 13.04
N LEU A 20 13.39 9.42 11.90
CA LEU A 20 13.35 8.27 11.01
C LEU A 20 13.81 6.99 11.74
N ARG A 21 14.90 7.08 12.51
CA ARG A 21 15.38 5.97 13.35
C ARG A 21 14.33 5.55 14.38
N GLN A 22 13.67 6.50 15.03
CA GLN A 22 12.59 6.20 15.99
C GLN A 22 11.37 5.53 15.33
N LEU A 23 11.00 5.91 14.10
CA LEU A 23 9.93 5.21 13.37
C LEU A 23 10.29 3.75 13.06
N ILE A 24 11.52 3.49 12.62
CA ILE A 24 12.00 2.12 12.35
C ILE A 24 12.02 1.29 13.63
N ILE A 25 12.47 1.87 14.75
CA ILE A 25 12.44 1.20 16.08
C ILE A 25 11.01 0.90 16.50
N ALA A 26 10.08 1.86 16.33
CA ALA A 26 8.68 1.72 16.70
C ALA A 26 7.94 0.64 15.89
N GLY A 27 8.44 0.29 14.70
CA GLY A 27 7.96 -0.84 13.92
C GLY A 27 7.54 -0.50 12.48
N MET A 28 8.01 0.60 11.91
CA MET A 28 7.79 0.90 10.48
C MET A 28 8.48 -0.14 9.58
N ASP A 29 7.74 -0.71 8.62
CA ASP A 29 8.27 -1.62 7.60
C ASP A 29 8.44 -0.94 6.24
N VAL A 30 7.61 0.07 5.97
CA VAL A 30 7.60 0.82 4.71
C VAL A 30 7.51 2.31 4.99
N ALA A 31 8.42 3.09 4.41
CA ALA A 31 8.35 4.55 4.41
C ALA A 31 7.65 5.02 3.12
N ARG A 32 6.47 5.63 3.28
CA ARG A 32 5.73 6.28 2.19
C ARG A 32 6.22 7.72 2.02
N LEU A 33 6.60 8.04 0.80
CA LEU A 33 6.98 9.38 0.36
C LEU A 33 5.84 9.92 -0.51
N ASN A 34 5.12 10.92 0.01
CA ASN A 34 3.97 11.50 -0.71
C ASN A 34 4.44 12.64 -1.63
N PHE A 35 4.43 12.41 -2.95
CA PHE A 35 4.90 13.36 -3.96
C PHE A 35 3.84 14.43 -4.34
N SER A 36 2.67 14.39 -3.70
CA SER A 36 1.74 15.54 -3.71
C SER A 36 2.36 16.78 -3.02
N HIS A 37 3.40 16.58 -2.21
CA HIS A 37 4.10 17.62 -1.47
C HIS A 37 5.62 17.41 -1.51
N GLY A 38 6.36 18.48 -1.22
CA GLY A 38 7.83 18.45 -1.14
C GLY A 38 8.52 18.49 -2.50
N SER A 39 9.79 18.88 -2.49
CA SER A 39 10.66 18.86 -3.67
C SER A 39 11.39 17.52 -3.79
N HIS A 40 11.89 17.21 -4.99
CA HIS A 40 12.78 16.07 -5.21
C HIS A 40 14.02 16.10 -4.31
N GLU A 41 14.58 17.29 -4.07
CA GLU A 41 15.73 17.46 -3.16
C GLU A 41 15.40 17.03 -1.72
N ALA A 42 14.25 17.45 -1.20
CA ALA A 42 13.81 17.06 0.13
C ALA A 42 13.57 15.55 0.23
N HIS A 43 12.93 14.96 -0.79
CA HIS A 43 12.73 13.51 -0.86
C HIS A 43 14.06 12.74 -0.96
N ALA A 44 15.04 13.23 -1.73
CA ALA A 44 16.36 12.61 -1.85
C ALA A 44 17.09 12.53 -0.50
N ALA A 45 17.05 13.62 0.29
CA ALA A 45 17.66 13.65 1.62
C ALA A 45 17.04 12.62 2.58
N VAL A 46 15.71 12.50 2.56
CA VAL A 46 14.96 11.52 3.35
C VAL A 46 15.29 10.09 2.91
N ILE A 47 15.29 9.82 1.60
CA ILE A 47 15.64 8.51 1.02
C ILE A 47 17.04 8.08 1.47
N SER A 48 18.03 8.95 1.32
CA SER A 48 19.42 8.69 1.71
C SER A 48 19.52 8.33 3.20
N SER A 49 18.87 9.12 4.06
CA SER A 49 18.84 8.90 5.51
C SER A 49 18.19 7.56 5.87
N LEU A 50 17.04 7.23 5.28
CA LEU A 50 16.34 5.97 5.51
C LEU A 50 17.18 4.76 5.12
N ARG A 51 17.87 4.82 3.97
CA ARG A 51 18.74 3.73 3.52
C ARG A 51 19.94 3.54 4.46
N SER A 52 20.61 4.62 4.86
CA SER A 52 21.74 4.55 5.81
C SER A 52 21.31 3.94 7.13
N ILE A 53 20.21 4.46 7.72
CA ILE A 53 19.73 4.00 9.03
C ILE A 53 19.27 2.54 8.96
N ALA A 54 18.53 2.13 7.91
CA ALA A 54 18.09 0.75 7.75
C ALA A 54 19.27 -0.22 7.63
N GLN A 55 20.32 0.18 6.88
CA GLN A 55 21.56 -0.59 6.75
C GLN A 55 22.31 -0.71 8.08
N GLU A 56 22.50 0.41 8.80
CA GLU A 56 23.13 0.43 10.14
C GLU A 56 22.41 -0.50 11.13
N MET A 57 21.08 -0.53 11.06
CA MET A 57 20.24 -1.34 11.95
C MET A 57 20.11 -2.80 11.50
N GLY A 58 20.59 -3.15 10.30
CA GLY A 58 20.38 -4.48 9.71
C GLY A 58 18.90 -4.84 9.51
N ARG A 59 18.02 -3.83 9.33
CA ARG A 59 16.57 -4.03 9.20
C ARG A 59 16.11 -3.83 7.75
N PRO A 60 15.18 -4.66 7.25
CA PRO A 60 14.53 -4.39 5.98
C PRO A 60 13.62 -3.17 6.10
N LEU A 61 13.65 -2.29 5.09
CA LEU A 61 12.80 -1.11 5.01
C LEU A 61 12.49 -0.79 3.55
N SER A 62 11.22 -0.90 3.17
CA SER A 62 10.77 -0.53 1.83
C SER A 62 10.54 0.97 1.72
N LEU A 63 10.83 1.54 0.55
CA LEU A 63 10.47 2.89 0.16
C LEU A 63 9.33 2.83 -0.85
N LEU A 64 8.20 3.46 -0.51
CA LEU A 64 7.02 3.58 -1.34
C LEU A 64 6.91 5.01 -1.85
N GLN A 65 7.12 5.22 -3.15
CA GLN A 65 6.82 6.49 -3.80
C GLN A 65 5.33 6.56 -4.11
N ASP A 66 4.61 7.54 -3.54
CA ASP A 66 3.20 7.76 -3.84
C ASP A 66 3.04 8.97 -4.77
N LEU A 67 2.69 8.71 -6.02
CA LEU A 67 2.51 9.71 -7.07
C LEU A 67 1.25 10.54 -6.81
N SER A 68 1.24 11.80 -7.25
CA SER A 68 0.15 12.72 -6.94
C SER A 68 -1.12 12.37 -7.71
N GLY A 69 -1.00 11.99 -8.99
CA GLY A 69 -2.14 11.85 -9.89
C GLY A 69 -2.87 13.18 -10.17
N PRO A 70 -3.93 13.14 -10.97
CA PRO A 70 -4.66 14.32 -11.45
C PRO A 70 -5.67 14.84 -10.42
N LYS A 71 -5.18 15.40 -9.30
CA LYS A 71 -6.09 15.99 -8.30
C LYS A 71 -6.66 17.31 -8.82
N VAL A 72 -7.94 17.29 -9.18
CA VAL A 72 -8.74 18.48 -9.54
C VAL A 72 -8.90 19.38 -8.33
N ARG A 73 -8.72 20.69 -8.51
CA ARG A 73 -8.76 21.68 -7.42
C ARG A 73 -9.46 22.96 -7.86
N VAL A 74 -10.06 23.66 -6.90
CA VAL A 74 -10.49 25.06 -7.10
C VAL A 74 -9.28 25.99 -7.23
N GLY A 75 -9.49 27.15 -7.82
CA GLY A 75 -8.49 28.21 -7.94
C GLY A 75 -8.19 28.90 -6.60
N LYS A 76 -7.69 30.14 -6.69
CA LYS A 76 -7.51 30.99 -5.52
C LYS A 76 -8.87 31.42 -4.98
N ILE A 77 -9.00 31.46 -3.66
CA ILE A 77 -10.13 32.02 -2.93
C ILE A 77 -9.68 33.34 -2.30
N ALA A 78 -10.55 34.34 -2.27
CA ALA A 78 -10.28 35.64 -1.68
C ALA A 78 -10.05 35.52 -0.17
N GLY A 79 -9.11 36.29 0.36
CA GLY A 79 -8.75 36.29 1.78
C GLY A 79 -8.24 34.93 2.27
N ASP A 80 -8.62 34.56 3.49
CA ASP A 80 -8.23 33.30 4.13
C ASP A 80 -9.21 32.14 3.86
N GLY A 81 -10.30 32.41 3.14
CA GLY A 81 -11.36 31.45 2.84
C GLY A 81 -12.73 32.10 2.75
N VAL A 82 -13.67 31.38 2.15
CA VAL A 82 -15.06 31.81 1.96
C VAL A 82 -16.03 30.78 2.54
N TYR A 83 -17.05 31.23 3.27
CA TYR A 83 -18.05 30.33 3.83
C TYR A 83 -19.23 30.18 2.87
N LEU A 84 -19.40 28.97 2.33
CA LEU A 84 -20.51 28.64 1.45
C LEU A 84 -21.69 28.19 2.31
N GLN A 85 -22.83 28.88 2.20
CA GLN A 85 -24.01 28.61 3.00
C GLN A 85 -25.02 27.75 2.24
N ALA A 86 -25.48 26.65 2.84
CA ALA A 86 -26.50 25.78 2.28
C ALA A 86 -27.77 26.55 1.84
N GLY A 87 -28.29 26.19 0.67
CA GLY A 87 -29.39 26.86 -0.02
C GLY A 87 -28.99 28.10 -0.82
N SER A 88 -27.75 28.60 -0.69
CA SER A 88 -27.26 29.69 -1.55
C SER A 88 -26.90 29.17 -2.94
N GLN A 89 -26.84 30.11 -3.89
CA GLN A 89 -26.38 29.84 -5.25
C GLN A 89 -24.91 30.25 -5.37
N ILE A 90 -24.11 29.43 -6.03
CA ILE A 90 -22.70 29.68 -6.32
C ILE A 90 -22.41 29.39 -7.80
N ILE A 91 -21.52 30.17 -8.41
CA ILE A 91 -21.11 30.00 -9.80
C ILE A 91 -19.70 29.40 -9.84
N LEU A 92 -19.53 28.22 -10.42
CA LEU A 92 -18.20 27.72 -10.78
C LEU A 92 -17.86 28.22 -12.19
N THR A 93 -16.66 28.76 -12.41
CA THR A 93 -16.26 29.35 -13.70
C THR A 93 -14.81 29.05 -14.07
N MET A 94 -14.51 29.11 -15.36
CA MET A 94 -13.14 29.05 -15.89
C MET A 94 -12.37 30.37 -15.77
N GLU A 95 -13.05 31.49 -15.47
CA GLU A 95 -12.40 32.79 -15.29
C GLU A 95 -11.38 32.74 -14.14
N ASP A 96 -10.13 33.12 -14.41
CA ASP A 96 -9.06 33.20 -13.39
C ASP A 96 -9.25 34.43 -12.51
N VAL A 97 -10.18 34.30 -11.55
CA VAL A 97 -10.50 35.30 -10.54
C VAL A 97 -10.43 34.69 -9.15
N PRO A 98 -9.99 35.43 -8.12
CA PRO A 98 -10.14 34.99 -6.73
C PRO A 98 -11.61 34.72 -6.42
N GLY A 99 -11.91 33.50 -5.98
CA GLY A 99 -13.27 33.09 -5.68
C GLY A 99 -13.82 33.69 -4.39
N ASP A 100 -15.13 33.92 -4.35
CA ASP A 100 -15.90 34.46 -3.23
C ASP A 100 -17.24 33.70 -3.06
N GLU A 101 -18.20 34.30 -2.35
CA GLU A 101 -19.49 33.69 -2.01
C GLU A 101 -20.41 33.54 -3.23
N GLU A 102 -20.11 34.24 -4.33
CA GLU A 102 -20.93 34.26 -5.55
C GLU A 102 -20.28 33.47 -6.69
N LYS A 103 -18.95 33.49 -6.80
CA LYS A 103 -18.21 32.92 -7.93
C LYS A 103 -16.91 32.26 -7.47
N ILE A 104 -16.62 31.04 -7.93
CA ILE A 104 -15.38 30.30 -7.66
C ILE A 104 -14.74 29.88 -8.98
N ASN A 105 -13.44 30.14 -9.11
CA ASN A 105 -12.66 29.59 -10.22
C ASN A 105 -12.48 28.07 -10.07
N LEU A 106 -12.81 27.34 -11.13
CA LEU A 106 -12.53 25.91 -11.29
C LEU A 106 -11.82 25.74 -12.65
N PRO A 107 -10.48 25.69 -12.69
CA PRO A 107 -9.72 25.72 -13.93
C PRO A 107 -9.62 24.34 -14.59
N VAL A 108 -10.75 23.64 -14.76
CA VAL A 108 -10.82 22.25 -15.25
C VAL A 108 -11.93 22.12 -16.29
N PRO A 109 -11.63 22.38 -17.59
CA PRO A 109 -12.62 22.39 -18.67
C PRO A 109 -13.42 21.09 -18.75
N GLU A 110 -12.78 19.95 -18.48
CA GLU A 110 -13.36 18.61 -18.57
C GLU A 110 -14.59 18.46 -17.66
N ILE A 111 -14.62 19.15 -16.52
CA ILE A 111 -15.79 19.17 -15.63
C ILE A 111 -16.93 19.91 -16.32
N PHE A 112 -16.68 21.10 -16.86
CA PHE A 112 -17.69 21.88 -17.56
C PHE A 112 -18.23 21.11 -18.76
N GLU A 113 -17.40 20.34 -19.47
CA GLU A 113 -17.83 19.53 -20.61
C GLU A 113 -18.72 18.35 -20.20
N THR A 114 -18.38 17.68 -19.09
CA THR A 114 -18.96 16.37 -18.73
C THR A 114 -20.19 16.47 -17.82
N VAL A 115 -20.23 17.42 -16.88
CA VAL A 115 -21.29 17.45 -15.87
C VAL A 115 -22.63 17.94 -16.43
N LEU A 116 -23.71 17.41 -15.84
CA LEU A 116 -25.09 17.71 -16.22
C LEU A 116 -25.85 18.34 -15.05
N PRO A 117 -26.97 19.07 -15.30
CA PRO A 117 -27.88 19.47 -14.24
C PRO A 117 -28.29 18.27 -13.38
N GLY A 118 -28.21 18.43 -12.05
CA GLY A 118 -28.44 17.37 -11.07
C GLY A 118 -27.16 16.67 -10.59
N THR A 119 -26.02 16.81 -11.27
CA THR A 119 -24.74 16.28 -10.80
C THR A 119 -24.31 16.93 -9.50
N HIS A 120 -23.76 16.13 -8.59
CA HIS A 120 -23.18 16.60 -7.33
C HIS A 120 -21.67 16.80 -7.48
N LEU A 121 -21.15 17.87 -6.90
CA LEU A 121 -19.72 18.13 -6.78
C LEU A 121 -19.37 18.22 -5.29
N MET A 122 -18.30 17.53 -4.92
CA MET A 122 -17.78 17.50 -3.56
C MET A 122 -16.53 18.37 -3.51
N LEU A 123 -16.49 19.37 -2.64
CA LEU A 123 -15.30 20.20 -2.40
C LEU A 123 -14.68 19.87 -1.05
N ASP A 124 -13.37 20.07 -0.97
CA ASP A 124 -12.57 19.84 0.24
C ASP A 124 -12.77 18.44 0.82
N ASP A 125 -12.50 17.42 0.01
CA ASP A 125 -12.59 16.00 0.36
C ASP A 125 -14.00 15.61 0.92
N GLY A 126 -15.06 16.21 0.37
CA GLY A 126 -16.46 15.90 0.70
C GLY A 126 -17.07 16.73 1.82
N LEU A 127 -16.36 17.72 2.38
CA LEU A 127 -16.89 18.57 3.45
C LEU A 127 -17.96 19.57 2.96
N ILE A 128 -17.90 19.95 1.69
CA ILE A 128 -18.85 20.86 1.06
C ILE A 128 -19.45 20.14 -0.15
N GLU A 129 -20.75 20.24 -0.30
CA GLU A 129 -21.48 19.61 -1.40
C GLU A 129 -22.21 20.67 -2.20
N LEU A 130 -22.02 20.64 -3.52
CA LEU A 130 -22.73 21.47 -4.49
C LEU A 130 -23.58 20.59 -5.40
N ARG A 131 -24.74 21.08 -5.82
CA ARG A 131 -25.57 20.45 -6.84
C ARG A 131 -25.71 21.36 -8.05
N VAL A 132 -25.34 20.87 -9.24
CA VAL A 132 -25.49 21.63 -10.49
C VAL A 132 -26.99 21.86 -10.76
N LYS A 133 -27.39 23.12 -10.88
CA LYS A 133 -28.77 23.52 -11.23
C LYS A 133 -28.89 23.74 -12.73
N SER A 134 -27.91 24.40 -13.33
CA SER A 134 -27.84 24.62 -14.78
C SER A 134 -26.39 24.86 -15.23
N LYS A 135 -26.16 24.72 -16.53
CA LYS A 135 -24.85 24.84 -17.17
C LYS A 135 -24.91 25.87 -18.30
N ARG A 136 -23.89 26.72 -18.37
CA ARG A 136 -23.55 27.59 -19.51
C ARG A 136 -22.21 27.11 -20.10
N SER A 137 -21.77 27.70 -21.21
CA SER A 137 -20.52 27.31 -21.88
C SER A 137 -19.27 27.48 -21.03
N ASP A 138 -19.29 28.41 -20.07
CA ASP A 138 -18.14 28.86 -19.26
C ASP A 138 -18.42 28.89 -17.76
N ALA A 139 -19.61 28.43 -17.35
CA ALA A 139 -20.09 28.53 -15.98
C ALA A 139 -21.05 27.40 -15.60
N LEU A 140 -20.89 26.87 -14.39
CA LEU A 140 -21.87 26.01 -13.74
C LEU A 140 -22.57 26.81 -12.66
N ILE A 141 -23.90 26.81 -12.69
CA ILE A 141 -24.72 27.43 -11.65
C ILE A 141 -25.11 26.31 -10.70
N CYS A 142 -24.62 26.39 -9.47
CA CYS A 142 -24.78 25.37 -8.45
C CYS A 142 -25.56 25.89 -7.26
N GLU A 143 -26.24 24.99 -6.57
CA GLU A 143 -26.80 25.22 -5.23
C GLU A 143 -25.87 24.57 -4.21
N VAL A 144 -25.58 25.28 -3.11
CA VAL A 144 -24.84 24.70 -1.98
C VAL A 144 -25.79 23.78 -1.21
N VAL A 145 -25.47 22.49 -1.14
CA VAL A 145 -26.24 21.49 -0.40
C VAL A 145 -25.74 21.37 1.04
N VAL A 146 -24.42 21.32 1.22
CA VAL A 146 -23.76 21.25 2.53
C VAL A 146 -22.85 22.45 2.70
N SER A 147 -23.06 23.20 3.79
CA SER A 147 -22.28 24.39 4.10
C SER A 147 -20.85 24.06 4.51
N GLY A 148 -19.91 24.97 4.24
CA GLY A 148 -18.56 24.87 4.81
C GLY A 148 -17.64 26.00 4.39
N LEU A 149 -16.47 26.05 5.05
CA LEU A 149 -15.41 27.00 4.72
C LEU A 149 -14.56 26.43 3.59
N LEU A 150 -14.60 27.07 2.42
CA LEU A 150 -13.73 26.75 1.30
C LEU A 150 -12.49 27.63 1.34
N THR A 151 -11.30 27.03 1.19
CA THR A 151 -10.04 27.76 1.04
C THR A 151 -9.40 27.49 -0.32
N SER A 152 -8.33 28.21 -0.64
CA SER A 152 -7.65 28.09 -1.93
C SER A 152 -7.17 26.66 -2.20
N HIS A 153 -7.24 26.23 -3.46
CA HIS A 153 -6.67 24.98 -3.94
C HIS A 153 -7.20 23.69 -3.28
N LYS A 154 -8.39 23.74 -2.68
CA LYS A 154 -9.07 22.55 -2.16
C LYS A 154 -9.51 21.62 -3.30
N GLY A 155 -9.51 20.32 -2.99
CA GLY A 155 -9.85 19.26 -3.94
C GLY A 155 -11.31 19.37 -4.39
N VAL A 156 -11.56 18.94 -5.63
CA VAL A 156 -12.90 18.82 -6.20
C VAL A 156 -13.07 17.40 -6.73
N ASN A 157 -14.16 16.75 -6.32
CA ASN A 157 -14.55 15.43 -6.79
C ASN A 157 -15.93 15.53 -7.44
N VAL A 158 -16.17 14.67 -8.43
CA VAL A 158 -17.45 14.58 -9.14
C VAL A 158 -17.91 13.12 -9.08
N PRO A 159 -18.54 12.70 -7.97
CA PRO A 159 -18.87 11.30 -7.72
C PRO A 159 -19.75 10.71 -8.82
N GLY A 160 -19.46 9.48 -9.22
CA GLY A 160 -20.20 8.77 -10.27
C GLY A 160 -20.03 9.33 -11.68
N VAL A 161 -19.11 10.28 -11.90
CA VAL A 161 -18.81 10.84 -13.22
C VAL A 161 -17.38 10.55 -13.64
N SER A 162 -17.22 9.89 -14.79
CA SER A 162 -15.92 9.68 -15.41
C SER A 162 -15.48 10.92 -16.17
N LEU A 163 -14.56 11.67 -15.58
CA LEU A 163 -13.94 12.83 -16.23
C LEU A 163 -12.87 12.38 -17.24
N PRO A 164 -12.82 12.95 -18.46
CA PRO A 164 -11.83 12.62 -19.49
C PRO A 164 -10.42 13.19 -19.20
N ILE A 165 -9.96 13.09 -17.97
CA ILE A 165 -8.64 13.55 -17.51
C ILE A 165 -7.66 12.37 -17.55
N ALA A 166 -6.41 12.59 -17.94
CA ALA A 166 -5.38 11.56 -17.87
C ALA A 166 -5.07 11.19 -16.40
N ALA A 167 -5.02 9.89 -16.09
CA ALA A 167 -4.72 9.43 -14.72
C ALA A 167 -3.25 9.64 -14.31
N VAL A 168 -2.37 9.91 -15.27
CA VAL A 168 -0.95 10.16 -15.05
C VAL A 168 -0.64 11.54 -15.60
N THR A 169 -0.13 12.43 -14.74
CA THR A 169 0.24 13.80 -15.11
C THR A 169 1.71 13.88 -15.55
N ASP A 170 2.10 14.97 -16.23
CA ASP A 170 3.50 15.22 -16.56
C ASP A 170 4.39 15.26 -15.30
N LYS A 171 3.88 15.83 -14.22
CA LYS A 171 4.53 15.81 -12.91
C LYS A 171 4.74 14.38 -12.40
N ASP A 172 3.73 13.51 -12.52
CA ASP A 172 3.87 12.10 -12.10
C ASP A 172 4.94 11.38 -12.91
N LEU A 173 5.09 11.69 -14.21
CA LEU A 173 6.15 11.15 -15.05
C LEU A 173 7.53 11.63 -14.55
N GLU A 174 7.70 12.92 -14.29
CA GLU A 174 8.95 13.48 -13.73
C GLU A 174 9.28 12.85 -12.37
N ASP A 175 8.28 12.76 -11.49
CA ASP A 175 8.41 12.13 -10.18
C ASP A 175 8.81 10.65 -10.32
N LEU A 176 8.18 9.89 -11.22
CA LEU A 176 8.52 8.49 -11.45
C LEU A 176 9.96 8.33 -11.92
N HIS A 177 10.45 9.17 -12.83
CA HIS A 177 11.86 9.15 -13.25
C HIS A 177 12.80 9.42 -12.07
N PHE A 178 12.46 10.37 -11.21
CA PHE A 178 13.22 10.61 -9.98
C PHE A 178 13.21 9.39 -9.06
N GLY A 179 12.05 8.75 -8.84
CA GLY A 179 11.94 7.55 -8.02
C GLY A 179 12.76 6.38 -8.55
N ILE A 180 12.78 6.18 -9.87
CA ILE A 180 13.62 5.20 -10.55
C ILE A 180 15.10 5.45 -10.27
N GLN A 181 15.56 6.71 -10.41
CA GLN A 181 16.94 7.10 -10.12
C GLN A 181 17.31 6.85 -8.65
N GLN A 182 16.39 7.13 -7.73
CA GLN A 182 16.55 6.89 -6.29
C GLN A 182 16.38 5.42 -5.88
N LYS A 183 16.05 4.52 -6.82
CA LYS A 183 15.82 3.09 -6.57
C LYS A 183 14.77 2.86 -5.47
N VAL A 184 13.62 3.51 -5.59
CA VAL A 184 12.46 3.23 -4.74
C VAL A 184 12.00 1.77 -4.93
N ASP A 185 11.43 1.18 -3.89
CA ASP A 185 11.10 -0.24 -3.88
C ASP A 185 9.74 -0.51 -4.51
N TRP A 186 8.81 0.44 -4.36
CA TRP A 186 7.43 0.40 -4.85
C TRP A 186 6.99 1.79 -5.32
N VAL A 187 6.10 1.83 -6.30
CA VAL A 187 5.39 3.04 -6.74
C VAL A 187 3.90 2.85 -6.55
N ALA A 188 3.21 3.79 -5.92
CA ALA A 188 1.75 3.85 -5.86
C ALA A 188 1.23 4.87 -6.87
N ALA A 189 0.29 4.43 -7.71
CA ALA A 189 -0.39 5.23 -8.72
C ALA A 189 -1.74 5.70 -8.16
N SER A 190 -1.93 7.01 -8.05
CA SER A 190 -3.16 7.64 -7.56
C SER A 190 -4.27 7.68 -8.62
N PHE A 191 -5.53 7.71 -8.18
CA PHE A 191 -6.71 7.87 -9.03
C PHE A 191 -6.78 6.92 -10.25
N VAL A 192 -6.27 5.70 -10.09
CA VAL A 192 -6.35 4.65 -11.12
C VAL A 192 -7.83 4.37 -11.37
N ARG A 193 -8.23 4.29 -12.65
CA ARG A 193 -9.59 3.94 -13.07
C ARG A 193 -9.63 2.66 -13.88
N SER A 194 -8.57 2.37 -14.62
CA SER A 194 -8.52 1.24 -15.54
C SER A 194 -7.11 0.66 -15.71
N PRO A 195 -6.97 -0.51 -16.36
CA PRO A 195 -5.67 -1.10 -16.66
C PRO A 195 -4.77 -0.22 -17.53
N THR A 196 -5.35 0.65 -18.37
CA THR A 196 -4.58 1.51 -19.29
C THR A 196 -3.80 2.58 -18.54
N ASP A 197 -4.32 3.08 -17.41
CA ASP A 197 -3.63 4.06 -16.57
C ASP A 197 -2.30 3.50 -16.05
N ILE A 198 -2.29 2.19 -15.75
CA ILE A 198 -1.11 1.46 -15.28
C ILE A 198 -0.11 1.20 -16.40
N ALA A 199 -0.58 0.97 -17.63
CA ALA A 199 0.28 0.71 -18.78
C ALA A 199 1.22 1.88 -19.10
N VAL A 200 0.79 3.12 -18.86
CA VAL A 200 1.62 4.32 -19.05
C VAL A 200 2.84 4.30 -18.13
N LEU A 201 2.61 4.11 -16.81
CA LEU A 201 3.70 4.04 -15.83
C LEU A 201 4.61 2.83 -16.06
N ARG A 202 4.02 1.69 -16.45
CA ARG A 202 4.76 0.47 -16.83
C ARG A 202 5.73 0.76 -17.99
N GLY A 203 5.26 1.44 -19.02
CA GLY A 203 6.07 1.80 -20.19
C GLY A 203 7.29 2.66 -19.83
N VAL A 204 7.13 3.61 -18.90
CA VAL A 204 8.25 4.42 -18.38
C VAL A 204 9.27 3.55 -17.64
N CYS A 205 8.79 2.70 -16.72
CA CYS A 205 9.63 1.76 -15.99
C CYS A 205 10.40 0.82 -16.94
N ASP A 206 9.73 0.26 -17.95
CA ASP A 206 10.32 -0.66 -18.93
C ASP A 206 11.36 0.04 -19.82
N ALA A 207 11.08 1.26 -20.28
CA ALA A 207 12.02 2.08 -21.03
C ALA A 207 13.30 2.39 -20.22
N ALA A 208 13.14 2.61 -18.92
CA ALA A 208 14.26 2.78 -17.98
C ALA A 208 14.90 1.45 -17.53
N ARG A 209 14.39 0.29 -18.00
CA ARG A 209 14.78 -1.06 -17.55
C ARG A 209 14.66 -1.25 -16.03
N ALA A 210 13.77 -0.49 -15.40
CA ALA A 210 13.51 -0.50 -13.98
C ALA A 210 12.34 -1.45 -13.68
N LYS A 211 12.61 -2.58 -13.03
CA LYS A 211 11.57 -3.54 -12.64
C LYS A 211 10.92 -3.15 -11.32
N ILE A 212 10.34 -1.96 -11.23
CA ILE A 212 9.71 -1.45 -10.02
C ILE A 212 8.24 -1.87 -10.00
N PRO A 213 7.78 -2.57 -8.93
CA PRO A 213 6.39 -2.95 -8.81
C PRO A 213 5.48 -1.76 -8.55
N ILE A 214 4.28 -1.80 -9.15
CA ILE A 214 3.28 -0.73 -9.11
C ILE A 214 2.07 -1.15 -8.30
N ILE A 215 1.67 -0.31 -7.35
CA ILE A 215 0.46 -0.42 -6.53
C ILE A 215 -0.60 0.51 -7.11
N ALA A 216 -1.77 -0.01 -7.50
CA ALA A 216 -2.89 0.85 -7.87
C ALA A 216 -3.63 1.32 -6.61
N LYS A 217 -3.83 2.63 -6.48
CA LYS A 217 -4.70 3.20 -5.44
C LYS A 217 -6.14 3.19 -5.95
N ILE A 218 -6.98 2.42 -5.27
CA ILE A 218 -8.39 2.24 -5.61
C ILE A 218 -9.18 3.34 -4.90
N GLU A 219 -9.42 4.42 -5.65
CA GLU A 219 -10.02 5.68 -5.16
C GLU A 219 -11.24 6.09 -5.99
N LYS A 220 -11.41 5.48 -7.16
CA LYS A 220 -12.40 5.85 -8.17
C LYS A 220 -13.41 4.72 -8.37
N HIS A 221 -14.67 5.07 -8.63
CA HIS A 221 -15.74 4.10 -8.86
C HIS A 221 -15.49 3.21 -10.08
N GLU A 222 -14.82 3.75 -11.11
CA GLU A 222 -14.40 2.97 -12.29
C GLU A 222 -13.43 1.85 -11.92
N ALA A 223 -12.51 2.12 -10.98
CA ALA A 223 -11.52 1.16 -10.52
C ALA A 223 -12.15 -0.03 -9.80
N ILE A 224 -13.27 0.20 -9.10
CA ILE A 224 -14.05 -0.88 -8.47
C ILE A 224 -14.64 -1.78 -9.56
N THR A 225 -15.18 -1.17 -10.62
CA THR A 225 -15.80 -1.91 -11.72
C THR A 225 -14.77 -2.73 -12.49
N CYS A 226 -13.56 -2.20 -12.68
CA CYS A 226 -12.45 -2.84 -13.41
C CYS A 226 -11.41 -3.52 -12.50
N ILE A 227 -11.77 -3.87 -11.26
CA ILE A 227 -10.78 -4.33 -10.28
C ILE A 227 -10.07 -5.61 -10.72
N ASP A 228 -10.77 -6.52 -11.39
CA ASP A 228 -10.20 -7.80 -11.82
C ASP A 228 -9.14 -7.57 -12.90
N GLU A 229 -9.44 -6.75 -13.91
CA GLU A 229 -8.50 -6.39 -14.97
C GLU A 229 -7.33 -5.56 -14.44
N ILE A 230 -7.56 -4.69 -13.45
CA ILE A 230 -6.49 -3.94 -12.79
C ILE A 230 -5.53 -4.93 -12.10
N LEU A 231 -6.04 -5.90 -11.34
CA LEU A 231 -5.23 -6.90 -10.62
C LEU A 231 -4.35 -7.76 -11.54
N GLU A 232 -4.76 -7.98 -12.78
CA GLU A 232 -3.94 -8.67 -13.78
C GLU A 232 -2.68 -7.88 -14.14
N VAL A 233 -2.79 -6.56 -14.21
CA VAL A 233 -1.69 -5.69 -14.67
C VAL A 233 -0.89 -5.05 -13.56
N VAL A 234 -1.35 -5.03 -12.30
CA VAL A 234 -0.62 -4.42 -11.16
C VAL A 234 0.16 -5.42 -10.31
N ASP A 235 1.03 -4.92 -9.44
CA ASP A 235 1.82 -5.73 -8.51
C ASP A 235 1.26 -5.71 -7.08
N GLY A 236 0.29 -4.83 -6.80
CA GLY A 236 -0.40 -4.67 -5.53
C GLY A 236 -1.53 -3.65 -5.65
N ILE A 237 -2.36 -3.52 -4.62
CA ILE A 237 -3.37 -2.46 -4.54
C ILE A 237 -3.33 -1.73 -3.20
N MET A 238 -3.84 -0.51 -3.17
CA MET A 238 -4.07 0.27 -1.96
C MET A 238 -5.54 0.68 -1.91
N VAL A 239 -6.23 0.30 -0.85
CA VAL A 239 -7.61 0.73 -0.59
C VAL A 239 -7.54 2.06 0.17
N ALA A 240 -7.67 3.16 -0.57
CA ALA A 240 -7.57 4.52 -0.05
C ALA A 240 -8.96 5.05 0.31
N ARG A 241 -9.38 4.76 1.55
CA ARG A 241 -10.76 4.88 2.02
C ARG A 241 -11.28 6.30 2.10
N GLY A 242 -10.40 7.27 2.38
CA GLY A 242 -10.70 8.69 2.40
C GLY A 242 -11.16 9.16 1.02
N ASP A 243 -10.31 9.05 0.01
CA ASP A 243 -10.66 9.45 -1.36
C ASP A 243 -11.80 8.59 -1.93
N LEU A 244 -11.81 7.28 -1.65
CA LEU A 244 -12.89 6.39 -2.09
C LEU A 244 -14.25 6.78 -1.49
N GLY A 245 -14.30 7.14 -0.20
CA GLY A 245 -15.53 7.54 0.49
C GLY A 245 -16.09 8.90 0.03
N VAL A 246 -15.34 9.66 -0.77
CA VAL A 246 -15.86 10.84 -1.49
C VAL A 246 -16.55 10.42 -2.80
N GLU A 247 -16.08 9.34 -3.42
CA GLU A 247 -16.51 8.89 -4.76
C GLU A 247 -17.67 7.90 -4.74
N VAL A 248 -17.83 7.14 -3.66
CA VAL A 248 -18.94 6.20 -3.43
C VAL A 248 -19.63 6.50 -2.09
N PRO A 249 -20.88 6.06 -1.88
CA PRO A 249 -21.55 6.21 -0.60
C PRO A 249 -20.70 5.63 0.55
N ILE A 250 -20.58 6.39 1.63
CA ILE A 250 -19.70 6.04 2.77
C ILE A 250 -20.07 4.72 3.44
N ASP A 251 -21.34 4.33 3.39
CA ASP A 251 -21.86 3.06 3.91
C ASP A 251 -21.52 1.85 3.02
N GLU A 252 -21.16 2.05 1.76
CA GLU A 252 -20.65 1.00 0.87
C GLU A 252 -19.16 0.72 1.09
N VAL A 253 -18.39 1.71 1.53
CA VAL A 253 -16.92 1.63 1.68
C VAL A 253 -16.45 0.40 2.48
N PRO A 254 -17.05 0.05 3.64
CA PRO A 254 -16.62 -1.14 4.39
C PRO A 254 -16.82 -2.45 3.62
N VAL A 255 -17.88 -2.55 2.81
CA VAL A 255 -18.16 -3.74 1.98
C VAL A 255 -17.17 -3.81 0.82
N LEU A 256 -16.91 -2.68 0.17
CA LEU A 256 -15.94 -2.56 -0.92
C LEU A 256 -14.52 -2.89 -0.44
N GLN A 257 -14.09 -2.39 0.71
CA GLN A 257 -12.80 -2.74 1.32
C GLN A 257 -12.64 -4.26 1.43
N LYS A 258 -13.62 -4.95 2.01
CA LYS A 258 -13.60 -6.42 2.17
C LYS A 258 -13.48 -7.14 0.82
N MET A 259 -14.25 -6.68 -0.16
CA MET A 259 -14.23 -7.23 -1.51
C MET A 259 -12.87 -7.04 -2.19
N LEU A 260 -12.32 -5.82 -2.15
CA LEU A 260 -11.03 -5.47 -2.74
C LEU A 260 -9.88 -6.26 -2.12
N ILE A 261 -9.82 -6.32 -0.79
CA ILE A 261 -8.80 -7.10 -0.06
C ILE A 261 -8.90 -8.59 -0.42
N ARG A 262 -10.12 -9.15 -0.48
CA ARG A 262 -10.33 -10.55 -0.85
C ARG A 262 -9.83 -10.84 -2.26
N LYS A 263 -10.18 -9.99 -3.25
CA LYS A 263 -9.74 -10.17 -4.64
C LYS A 263 -8.21 -10.06 -4.76
N ALA A 264 -7.58 -9.10 -4.09
CA ALA A 264 -6.12 -8.98 -4.07
C ALA A 264 -5.46 -10.23 -3.47
N ASN A 265 -5.99 -10.73 -2.35
CA ASN A 265 -5.54 -11.97 -1.72
C ASN A 265 -5.70 -13.20 -2.64
N GLN A 266 -6.81 -13.28 -3.37
CA GLN A 266 -7.05 -14.34 -4.36
C GLN A 266 -6.06 -14.25 -5.53
N ALA A 267 -5.73 -13.04 -6.00
CA ALA A 267 -4.73 -12.80 -7.03
C ALA A 267 -3.27 -12.92 -6.52
N GLY A 268 -3.06 -13.13 -5.21
CA GLY A 268 -1.73 -13.19 -4.60
C GLY A 268 -0.97 -11.86 -4.66
N LYS A 269 -1.69 -10.74 -4.68
CA LYS A 269 -1.16 -9.38 -4.75
C LYS A 269 -1.24 -8.73 -3.36
N PRO A 270 -0.15 -8.11 -2.84
CA PRO A 270 -0.21 -7.39 -1.58
C PRO A 270 -1.22 -6.25 -1.63
N VAL A 271 -1.94 -6.08 -0.52
CA VAL A 271 -2.92 -5.00 -0.34
C VAL A 271 -2.61 -4.14 0.88
N ILE A 272 -2.67 -2.82 0.70
CA ILE A 272 -2.51 -1.82 1.75
C ILE A 272 -3.88 -1.22 2.07
N THR A 273 -4.31 -1.29 3.34
CA THR A 273 -5.47 -0.52 3.81
C THR A 273 -5.00 0.83 4.32
N ALA A 274 -5.54 1.91 3.75
CA ALA A 274 -5.00 3.25 3.89
C ALA A 274 -6.04 4.30 4.29
N THR A 275 -5.52 5.40 4.86
CA THR A 275 -6.22 6.61 5.33
C THR A 275 -7.18 6.38 6.50
N GLN A 276 -7.35 7.37 7.39
CA GLN A 276 -8.29 7.32 8.52
C GLN A 276 -8.13 6.09 9.44
N MET A 277 -6.91 5.59 9.62
CA MET A 277 -6.68 4.39 10.45
C MET A 277 -6.66 4.75 11.94
N LEU A 278 -5.79 5.68 12.34
CA LEU A 278 -5.67 6.16 13.72
C LEU A 278 -5.65 7.69 13.75
N ASP A 279 -6.48 8.33 12.91
CA ASP A 279 -6.46 9.78 12.62
C ASP A 279 -6.47 10.66 13.86
N SER A 280 -7.25 10.30 14.88
CA SER A 280 -7.32 11.02 16.15
C SER A 280 -5.96 11.13 16.85
N MET A 281 -5.03 10.22 16.56
CA MET A 281 -3.66 10.21 17.10
C MET A 281 -2.74 11.28 16.49
N ILE A 282 -3.19 12.00 15.46
CA ILE A 282 -2.53 13.25 15.05
C ILE A 282 -2.45 14.21 16.23
N ARG A 283 -3.50 14.27 17.06
CA ARG A 283 -3.66 15.22 18.17
C ARG A 283 -3.70 14.57 19.54
N ASN A 284 -3.94 13.25 19.62
CA ASN A 284 -4.13 12.54 20.87
C ASN A 284 -3.09 11.42 21.05
N PRO A 285 -2.65 11.14 22.28
CA PRO A 285 -1.69 10.05 22.53
C PRO A 285 -2.30 8.65 22.43
N ARG A 286 -3.63 8.53 22.25
CA ARG A 286 -4.37 7.26 22.16
C ARG A 286 -5.49 7.38 21.13
N PRO A 287 -5.79 6.30 20.40
CA PRO A 287 -6.88 6.31 19.44
C PRO A 287 -8.22 6.12 20.15
N THR A 288 -9.29 6.35 19.40
CA THR A 288 -10.64 5.96 19.79
C THR A 288 -10.80 4.43 19.73
N ARG A 289 -11.87 3.92 20.35
CA ARG A 289 -12.25 2.50 20.23
C ARG A 289 -12.68 2.12 18.81
N ALA A 290 -13.29 3.08 18.09
CA ALA A 290 -13.73 2.88 16.71
C ALA A 290 -12.52 2.67 15.79
N GLU A 291 -11.50 3.53 15.88
CA GLU A 291 -10.26 3.40 15.11
C GLU A 291 -9.51 2.10 15.42
N ALA A 292 -9.39 1.72 16.69
CA ALA A 292 -8.77 0.44 17.05
C ALA A 292 -9.54 -0.76 16.46
N THR A 293 -10.88 -0.68 16.41
CA THR A 293 -11.75 -1.70 15.80
C THR A 293 -11.60 -1.71 14.29
N ASP A 294 -11.46 -0.55 13.65
CA ASP A 294 -11.27 -0.41 12.22
C ASP A 294 -9.94 -1.03 11.76
N VAL A 295 -8.84 -0.71 12.43
CA VAL A 295 -7.53 -1.36 12.19
C VAL A 295 -7.62 -2.88 12.34
N ALA A 296 -8.27 -3.37 13.40
CA ALA A 296 -8.44 -4.81 13.62
C ALA A 296 -9.26 -5.47 12.49
N ASN A 297 -10.33 -4.81 12.03
CA ASN A 297 -11.14 -5.33 10.92
C ASN A 297 -10.37 -5.39 9.60
N ALA A 298 -9.53 -4.39 9.29
CA ALA A 298 -8.67 -4.48 8.10
C ALA A 298 -7.75 -5.71 8.13
N ILE A 299 -7.27 -6.09 9.32
CA ILE A 299 -6.46 -7.30 9.52
C ILE A 299 -7.30 -8.58 9.39
N PHE A 300 -8.50 -8.62 9.98
CA PHE A 300 -9.43 -9.75 9.79
C PHE A 300 -9.84 -9.93 8.32
N ASP A 301 -9.96 -8.83 7.58
CA ASP A 301 -10.25 -8.85 6.14
C ASP A 301 -9.09 -9.43 5.33
N GLY A 302 -7.88 -9.44 5.90
CA GLY A 302 -6.69 -10.07 5.35
C GLY A 302 -5.72 -9.10 4.68
N THR A 303 -5.70 -7.83 5.11
CA THR A 303 -4.76 -6.82 4.58
C THR A 303 -3.29 -7.24 4.80
N ASP A 304 -2.42 -7.03 3.82
CA ASP A 304 -0.98 -7.28 3.98
C ASP A 304 -0.34 -6.20 4.84
N ALA A 305 -0.78 -4.95 4.65
CA ALA A 305 -0.28 -3.80 5.38
C ALA A 305 -1.39 -2.82 5.77
N VAL A 306 -1.10 -2.04 6.80
CA VAL A 306 -1.91 -0.91 7.28
C VAL A 306 -1.07 0.37 7.18
N MET A 307 -1.69 1.47 6.77
CA MET A 307 -0.96 2.72 6.48
C MET A 307 -1.37 3.89 7.37
N LEU A 308 -0.37 4.59 7.89
CA LEU A 308 -0.49 5.85 8.60
C LEU A 308 -0.17 7.01 7.65
N SER A 309 -1.05 8.01 7.64
CA SER A 309 -0.99 9.19 6.78
C SER A 309 -0.53 10.42 7.59
N GLY A 310 -1.48 11.27 8.01
CA GLY A 310 -1.18 12.48 8.78
C GLY A 310 -0.60 12.15 10.15
N GLU A 311 -0.95 10.99 10.71
CA GLU A 311 -0.55 10.55 12.04
C GLU A 311 0.97 10.50 12.21
N THR A 312 1.70 10.08 11.17
CA THR A 312 3.17 10.06 11.17
C THR A 312 3.77 11.25 10.44
N ALA A 313 3.09 11.81 9.43
CA ALA A 313 3.66 12.89 8.64
C ALA A 313 3.73 14.22 9.40
N VAL A 314 2.65 14.58 10.13
CA VAL A 314 2.49 15.88 10.79
C VAL A 314 1.98 15.77 12.23
N GLY A 315 1.65 14.56 12.68
CA GLY A 315 1.08 14.32 14.00
C GLY A 315 2.02 14.64 15.17
N GLN A 316 1.41 14.88 16.33
CA GLN A 316 2.13 15.15 17.58
C GLN A 316 2.70 13.88 18.24
N TYR A 317 2.15 12.71 17.92
CA TYR A 317 2.48 11.42 18.55
C TYR A 317 2.92 10.35 17.54
N PRO A 318 3.82 10.65 16.57
CA PRO A 318 4.08 9.76 15.44
C PRO A 318 4.59 8.38 15.86
N TYR A 319 5.49 8.31 16.86
CA TYR A 319 6.07 7.04 17.32
C TYR A 319 5.08 6.21 18.14
N ASP A 320 4.24 6.86 18.95
CA ASP A 320 3.19 6.20 19.72
C ASP A 320 2.11 5.62 18.81
N THR A 321 1.77 6.32 17.73
CA THR A 321 0.86 5.81 16.70
C THR A 321 1.40 4.53 16.08
N VAL A 322 2.67 4.50 15.67
CA VAL A 322 3.28 3.28 15.10
C VAL A 322 3.28 2.13 16.12
N ARG A 323 3.65 2.39 17.38
CA ARG A 323 3.61 1.39 18.45
C ARG A 323 2.20 0.88 18.70
N MET A 324 1.19 1.76 18.68
CA MET A 324 -0.21 1.40 18.85
C MET A 324 -0.70 0.54 17.70
N MET A 325 -0.39 0.92 16.46
CA MET A 325 -0.69 0.14 15.26
C MET A 325 -0.09 -1.26 15.35
N ALA A 326 1.20 -1.37 15.73
CA ALA A 326 1.86 -2.65 15.93
C ALA A 326 1.24 -3.49 17.06
N LYS A 327 0.79 -2.83 18.14
CA LYS A 327 0.11 -3.49 19.26
C LYS A 327 -1.24 -4.06 18.82
N ILE A 328 -2.08 -3.28 18.13
CA ILE A 328 -3.37 -3.74 17.61
C ILE A 328 -3.15 -4.92 16.65
N ALA A 329 -2.17 -4.82 15.74
CA ALA A 329 -1.87 -5.88 14.80
C ALA A 329 -1.48 -7.18 15.50
N THR A 330 -0.53 -7.12 16.43
CA THR A 330 -0.06 -8.31 17.17
C THR A 330 -1.19 -8.97 17.97
N HIS A 331 -2.07 -8.20 18.60
CA HIS A 331 -3.20 -8.76 19.35
C HIS A 331 -4.26 -9.38 18.43
N THR A 332 -4.55 -8.74 17.30
CA THR A 332 -5.53 -9.23 16.32
C THR A 332 -5.03 -10.49 15.63
N GLU A 333 -3.76 -10.52 15.22
CA GLU A 333 -3.14 -11.69 14.60
C GLU A 333 -3.10 -12.91 15.53
N ALA A 334 -3.06 -12.70 16.85
CA ALA A 334 -3.07 -13.78 17.82
C ALA A 334 -4.45 -14.48 17.96
N SER A 335 -5.53 -13.82 17.54
CA SER A 335 -6.89 -14.38 17.58
C SER A 335 -7.35 -14.99 16.25
N LEU A 336 -6.55 -14.90 15.19
CA LEU A 336 -6.85 -15.50 13.89
C LEU A 336 -6.83 -17.03 13.96
N ASP A 337 -7.83 -17.66 13.36
CA ASP A 337 -7.87 -19.10 13.12
C ASP A 337 -7.11 -19.44 11.83
N TYR A 338 -5.79 -19.61 11.97
CA TYR A 338 -4.90 -19.89 10.84
C TYR A 338 -5.22 -21.20 10.13
N ALA A 339 -5.72 -22.22 10.84
CA ALA A 339 -6.08 -23.49 10.22
C ALA A 339 -7.25 -23.30 9.27
N LYS A 340 -8.30 -22.60 9.74
CA LYS A 340 -9.43 -22.25 8.89
C LYS A 340 -9.04 -21.39 7.69
N ILE A 341 -8.17 -20.39 7.89
CA ILE A 341 -7.71 -19.53 6.80
C ILE A 341 -6.95 -20.34 5.74
N LEU A 342 -6.10 -21.27 6.16
CA LEU A 342 -5.34 -22.14 5.25
C LEU A 342 -6.29 -23.04 4.43
N ASP A 343 -7.24 -23.70 5.09
CA ASP A 343 -8.23 -24.58 4.46
C ASP A 343 -9.10 -23.83 3.42
N GLU A 344 -9.57 -22.63 3.78
CA GLU A 344 -10.36 -21.77 2.86
C GLU A 344 -9.55 -21.35 1.63
N LYS A 345 -8.24 -21.17 1.77
CA LYS A 345 -7.36 -20.76 0.67
C LYS A 345 -6.92 -21.91 -0.22
N GLY A 346 -6.67 -23.10 0.33
CA GLY A 346 -6.40 -24.31 -0.46
C GLY A 346 -7.60 -24.69 -1.34
N THR A 347 -8.81 -24.65 -0.77
CA THR A 347 -10.05 -24.98 -1.50
C THR A 347 -10.40 -23.97 -2.62
N ALA A 348 -10.10 -22.68 -2.42
CA ALA A 348 -10.34 -21.62 -3.40
C ALA A 348 -9.33 -21.60 -4.57
N ALA A 349 -8.20 -22.31 -4.47
CA ALA A 349 -7.18 -22.40 -5.52
C ALA A 349 -7.59 -23.31 -6.70
N ASN A 350 -8.78 -23.91 -6.68
CA ASN A 350 -9.36 -24.75 -7.75
C ASN A 350 -9.79 -23.95 -9.00
N SER A 351 -8.87 -23.19 -9.59
CA SER A 351 -8.94 -22.77 -10.99
C SER A 351 -8.05 -23.67 -11.86
N ASP A 352 -8.38 -23.82 -13.14
CA ASP A 352 -7.98 -24.96 -13.98
C ASP A 352 -6.48 -25.26 -14.15
N ARG A 353 -5.53 -24.44 -13.67
CA ARG A 353 -4.07 -24.74 -13.69
C ARG A 353 -3.28 -24.02 -12.58
N ILE A 354 -3.09 -24.68 -11.43
CA ILE A 354 -2.14 -24.25 -10.37
C ILE A 354 -0.69 -24.43 -10.87
N SER A 355 0.20 -23.44 -10.65
CA SER A 355 1.62 -23.56 -11.01
C SER A 355 2.40 -24.43 -10.01
N ILE A 356 3.55 -25.00 -10.42
CA ILE A 356 4.41 -25.82 -9.54
C ILE A 356 4.76 -25.07 -8.25
N THR A 357 5.10 -23.78 -8.36
CA THR A 357 5.44 -22.94 -7.21
C THR A 357 4.26 -22.77 -6.25
N GLU A 358 3.03 -22.69 -6.75
CA GLU A 358 1.82 -22.60 -5.92
C GLU A 358 1.54 -23.91 -5.20
N ALA A 359 1.59 -25.05 -5.91
CA ALA A 359 1.42 -26.36 -5.30
C ALA A 359 2.47 -26.64 -4.20
N VAL A 360 3.73 -26.28 -4.45
CA VAL A 360 4.79 -26.38 -3.42
C VAL A 360 4.54 -25.40 -2.27
N GLY A 361 4.08 -24.19 -2.56
CA GLY A 361 3.76 -23.17 -1.54
C GLY A 361 2.63 -23.58 -0.60
N GLU A 362 1.60 -24.24 -1.14
CA GLU A 362 0.51 -24.84 -0.36
C GLU A 362 1.03 -25.95 0.54
N ALA A 363 1.72 -26.94 -0.04
CA ALA A 363 2.28 -28.06 0.70
C ALA A 363 3.25 -27.62 1.82
N LEU A 364 4.02 -26.54 1.61
CA LEU A 364 4.84 -25.92 2.66
C LEU A 364 4.01 -25.46 3.86
N CYS A 365 2.86 -24.83 3.60
CA CYS A 365 1.99 -24.30 4.65
C CYS A 365 1.31 -25.44 5.41
N ASP A 366 0.86 -26.48 4.72
CA ASP A 366 0.25 -27.67 5.32
C ASP A 366 1.26 -28.40 6.22
N ILE A 367 2.46 -28.68 5.70
CA ILE A 367 3.54 -29.31 6.47
C ILE A 367 3.91 -28.46 7.70
N ALA A 368 3.98 -27.13 7.54
CA ALA A 368 4.28 -26.25 8.65
C ALA A 368 3.21 -26.27 9.73
N GLN A 369 1.94 -26.38 9.34
CA GLN A 369 0.81 -26.49 10.25
C GLN A 369 0.84 -27.84 11.00
N ASP A 370 0.97 -28.94 10.27
CA ASP A 370 0.91 -30.31 10.80
C ASP A 370 2.06 -30.63 11.74
N LEU A 371 3.27 -30.17 11.41
CA LEU A 371 4.48 -30.40 12.22
C LEU A 371 4.70 -29.30 13.26
N HIS A 372 3.83 -28.29 13.31
CA HIS A 372 3.99 -27.09 14.14
C HIS A 372 5.38 -26.47 13.98
N CYS A 373 5.82 -26.31 12.73
CA CYS A 373 7.14 -25.76 12.41
C CYS A 373 7.31 -24.36 13.02
N SER A 374 8.50 -24.10 13.57
CA SER A 374 8.88 -22.81 14.13
C SER A 374 9.00 -21.73 13.04
N ALA A 375 9.30 -22.10 11.80
CA ALA A 375 9.33 -21.21 10.65
C ALA A 375 9.19 -21.94 9.29
N ILE A 376 8.76 -21.19 8.28
CA ILE A 376 8.88 -21.55 6.86
C ILE A 376 10.02 -20.73 6.25
N ILE A 377 11.03 -21.39 5.70
CA ILE A 377 12.17 -20.75 5.04
C ILE A 377 11.97 -20.78 3.52
N ALA A 378 11.77 -19.61 2.91
CA ALA A 378 11.57 -19.44 1.48
C ALA A 378 12.83 -18.86 0.83
N ALA A 379 13.69 -19.72 0.27
CA ALA A 379 14.83 -19.29 -0.53
C ALA A 379 14.34 -18.69 -1.85
N THR A 380 14.65 -17.42 -2.11
CA THR A 380 14.04 -16.67 -3.21
C THR A 380 14.93 -15.57 -3.77
N ALA A 381 15.03 -15.48 -5.09
CA ALA A 381 15.76 -14.41 -5.76
C ALA A 381 14.86 -13.23 -6.18
N SER A 382 13.57 -13.46 -6.44
CA SER A 382 12.60 -12.43 -6.87
C SER A 382 11.48 -12.17 -5.86
N GLY A 383 11.48 -12.90 -4.74
CA GLY A 383 10.44 -12.86 -3.72
C GLY A 383 9.19 -13.68 -4.07
N ARG A 384 9.10 -14.30 -5.25
CA ARG A 384 7.89 -15.03 -5.69
C ARG A 384 7.50 -16.13 -4.70
N THR A 385 8.45 -16.93 -4.26
CA THR A 385 8.25 -18.02 -3.28
C THR A 385 7.65 -17.51 -1.98
N ALA A 386 8.25 -16.46 -1.42
CA ALA A 386 7.79 -15.85 -0.18
C ALA A 386 6.38 -15.25 -0.31
N ARG A 387 6.05 -14.62 -1.46
CA ARG A 387 4.70 -14.10 -1.73
C ARG A 387 3.66 -15.21 -1.86
N VAL A 388 4.00 -16.31 -2.54
CA VAL A 388 3.11 -17.46 -2.67
C VAL A 388 2.83 -18.08 -1.31
N VAL A 389 3.85 -18.33 -0.48
CA VAL A 389 3.64 -18.82 0.90
C VAL A 389 2.81 -17.83 1.72
N SER A 390 3.12 -16.52 1.62
CA SER A 390 2.37 -15.46 2.32
C SER A 390 0.89 -15.42 1.93
N ARG A 391 0.55 -15.73 0.67
CA ARG A 391 -0.83 -15.80 0.19
C ARG A 391 -1.65 -16.79 1.01
N TYR A 392 -1.11 -17.95 1.39
CA TYR A 392 -1.80 -18.97 2.20
C TYR A 392 -1.93 -18.60 3.69
N ARG A 393 -1.31 -17.49 4.12
CA ARG A 393 -1.38 -16.95 5.48
C ARG A 393 -1.04 -17.97 6.58
N PRO A 394 0.10 -18.68 6.51
CA PRO A 394 0.45 -19.69 7.51
C PRO A 394 0.64 -19.10 8.91
N ARG A 395 0.41 -19.93 9.93
CA ARG A 395 0.71 -19.57 11.32
C ARG A 395 2.22 -19.41 11.53
N ALA A 396 3.04 -20.26 10.93
CA ALA A 396 4.49 -20.17 11.04
C ALA A 396 5.01 -18.86 10.38
N PRO A 397 5.98 -18.17 10.99
CA PRO A 397 6.62 -17.00 10.36
C PRO A 397 7.34 -17.42 9.07
N ILE A 398 7.35 -16.52 8.08
CA ILE A 398 7.98 -16.77 6.78
C ILE A 398 9.32 -16.05 6.76
N ILE A 399 10.41 -16.79 6.71
CA ILE A 399 11.76 -16.26 6.58
C ILE A 399 12.14 -16.31 5.10
N ALA A 400 12.27 -15.14 4.47
CA ALA A 400 12.62 -15.08 3.05
C ALA A 400 14.12 -14.85 2.87
N ALA A 401 14.85 -15.92 2.55
CA ALA A 401 16.28 -15.86 2.29
C ALA A 401 16.54 -15.41 0.85
N THR A 402 17.16 -14.25 0.67
CA THR A 402 17.45 -13.66 -0.64
C THR A 402 18.88 -13.14 -0.73
N ASN A 403 19.50 -13.31 -1.90
CA ASN A 403 20.80 -12.73 -2.21
C ASN A 403 20.70 -11.40 -2.97
N ARG A 404 19.48 -10.89 -3.19
CA ARG A 404 19.25 -9.62 -3.89
C ARG A 404 18.78 -8.53 -2.94
N PRO A 405 19.53 -7.42 -2.79
CA PRO A 405 19.14 -6.29 -1.94
C PRO A 405 17.77 -5.69 -2.31
N GLU A 406 17.46 -5.57 -3.61
CA GLU A 406 16.16 -5.06 -4.05
C GLU A 406 14.97 -5.93 -3.59
N THR A 407 15.15 -7.25 -3.58
CA THR A 407 14.12 -8.19 -3.12
C THR A 407 14.00 -8.16 -1.60
N PHE A 408 15.13 -8.03 -0.90
CA PHE A 408 15.16 -7.86 0.55
C PHE A 408 14.31 -6.65 0.99
N GLN A 409 14.47 -5.50 0.33
CA GLN A 409 13.67 -4.31 0.66
C GLN A 409 12.21 -4.44 0.25
N ARG A 410 11.90 -4.98 -0.93
CA ARG A 410 10.52 -5.13 -1.41
C ARG A 410 9.69 -6.07 -0.55
N LEU A 411 10.29 -7.13 -0.01
CA LEU A 411 9.62 -8.11 0.83
C LEU A 411 9.18 -7.55 2.19
N ALA A 412 9.69 -6.38 2.60
CA ALA A 412 9.24 -5.70 3.82
C ALA A 412 7.74 -5.34 3.80
N LEU A 413 7.13 -5.20 2.62
CA LEU A 413 5.69 -4.93 2.46
C LEU A 413 4.81 -6.20 2.51
N ILE A 414 5.38 -7.40 2.38
CA ILE A 414 4.60 -8.63 2.20
C ILE A 414 4.22 -9.23 3.56
N TRP A 415 2.95 -9.56 3.75
CA TRP A 415 2.42 -10.09 5.01
C TRP A 415 3.22 -11.29 5.53
N GLY A 416 3.54 -11.28 6.83
CA GLY A 416 4.19 -12.42 7.51
C GLY A 416 5.63 -12.72 7.08
N VAL A 417 6.17 -11.98 6.10
CA VAL A 417 7.52 -12.21 5.56
C VAL A 417 8.57 -11.42 6.32
N HIS A 418 9.64 -12.08 6.71
CA HIS A 418 10.82 -11.53 7.37
C HIS A 418 12.04 -11.84 6.50
N PRO A 419 12.46 -10.90 5.65
CA PRO A 419 13.57 -11.15 4.74
C PRO A 419 14.91 -11.20 5.48
N VAL A 420 15.80 -12.08 5.02
CA VAL A 420 17.19 -12.19 5.48
C VAL A 420 18.10 -12.21 4.26
N MET A 421 19.23 -11.50 4.36
CA MET A 421 20.24 -11.53 3.30
C MET A 421 21.07 -12.79 3.41
N VAL A 422 21.32 -13.44 2.27
CA VAL A 422 22.17 -14.63 2.16
C VAL A 422 23.13 -14.49 0.99
N ASP A 423 24.23 -15.24 1.06
CA ASP A 423 25.15 -15.36 -0.07
C ASP A 423 24.57 -16.24 -1.18
N MET A 424 25.17 -16.15 -2.37
CA MET A 424 24.80 -17.01 -3.49
C MET A 424 25.29 -18.44 -3.22
N ALA A 425 24.39 -19.41 -3.34
CA ALA A 425 24.72 -20.82 -3.20
C ALA A 425 25.05 -21.45 -4.56
N ASP A 426 25.95 -22.43 -4.56
CA ASP A 426 26.36 -23.17 -5.76
C ASP A 426 25.40 -24.34 -6.08
N ASP A 427 24.86 -24.99 -5.05
CA ASP A 427 23.97 -26.15 -5.15
C ASP A 427 22.85 -26.12 -4.11
N ALA A 428 21.93 -27.10 -4.21
CA ALA A 428 20.74 -27.15 -3.38
C ALA A 428 21.05 -27.40 -1.89
N ASP A 429 22.07 -28.20 -1.57
CA ASP A 429 22.44 -28.49 -0.19
C ASP A 429 23.11 -27.28 0.46
N SER A 430 24.02 -26.62 -0.25
CA SER A 430 24.64 -25.37 0.19
C SER A 430 23.60 -24.26 0.38
N MET A 431 22.58 -24.19 -0.49
CA MET A 431 21.48 -23.25 -0.34
C MET A 431 20.69 -23.52 0.94
N VAL A 432 20.40 -24.78 1.25
CA VAL A 432 19.71 -25.16 2.50
C VAL A 432 20.54 -24.75 3.71
N GLU A 433 21.84 -25.08 3.72
CA GLU A 433 22.79 -24.74 4.79
C GLU A 433 22.82 -23.24 5.06
N ILE A 434 23.05 -22.43 4.02
CA ILE A 434 23.13 -20.96 4.11
C ILE A 434 21.81 -20.36 4.60
N CYS A 435 20.66 -20.86 4.12
CA CYS A 435 19.37 -20.33 4.52
C CYS A 435 19.04 -20.64 5.99
N ILE A 436 19.38 -21.85 6.47
CA ILE A 436 19.21 -22.24 7.87
C ILE A 436 20.12 -21.40 8.77
N ASP A 437 21.39 -21.25 8.40
CA ASP A 437 22.36 -20.47 9.16
C ASP A 437 21.93 -19.00 9.28
N ALA A 438 21.47 -18.39 8.18
CA ALA A 438 20.95 -17.03 8.19
C ALA A 438 19.67 -16.87 9.05
N ALA A 439 18.77 -17.86 9.01
CA ALA A 439 17.57 -17.88 9.85
C ALA A 439 17.92 -17.97 11.35
N ASN A 440 18.94 -18.78 11.70
CA ASN A 440 19.42 -18.93 13.06
C ASN A 440 20.14 -17.65 13.55
N LYS A 441 21.09 -17.12 12.76
CA LYS A 441 21.83 -15.88 13.07
C LYS A 441 20.95 -14.64 13.24
N SER A 442 19.82 -14.60 12.53
CA SER A 442 18.83 -13.52 12.67
C SER A 442 17.93 -13.67 13.90
N GLY A 443 18.06 -14.77 14.65
CA GLY A 443 17.31 -15.03 15.88
C GLY A 443 15.85 -15.44 15.65
N TYR A 444 15.48 -15.82 14.42
CA TYR A 444 14.11 -16.25 14.10
C TYR A 444 13.86 -17.72 14.41
N VAL A 445 14.90 -18.53 14.46
CA VAL A 445 14.87 -19.96 14.84
C VAL A 445 16.07 -20.29 15.72
N GLN A 446 15.98 -21.36 16.48
CA GLN A 446 17.04 -21.84 17.38
C GLN A 446 17.23 -23.36 17.25
N ASP A 447 18.30 -23.89 17.84
CA ASP A 447 18.60 -25.33 17.84
C ASP A 447 17.43 -26.15 18.40
N GLY A 448 17.11 -27.26 17.74
CA GLY A 448 15.99 -28.13 18.08
C GLY A 448 14.66 -27.76 17.40
N ASP A 449 14.51 -26.54 16.88
CA ASP A 449 13.33 -26.14 16.10
C ASP A 449 13.16 -27.00 14.84
N ILE A 450 11.90 -27.23 14.46
CA ILE A 450 11.56 -27.84 13.17
C ILE A 450 11.23 -26.72 12.19
N VAL A 451 11.91 -26.72 11.05
CA VAL A 451 11.64 -25.79 9.95
C VAL A 451 11.29 -26.57 8.69
N VAL A 452 10.47 -25.94 7.85
CA VAL A 452 10.26 -26.40 6.48
C VAL A 452 10.83 -25.37 5.52
N LEU A 453 11.60 -25.82 4.53
CA LEU A 453 12.31 -24.98 3.60
C LEU A 453 11.94 -25.35 2.16
N SER A 454 11.83 -24.34 1.30
CA SER A 454 11.77 -24.53 -0.14
C SER A 454 12.60 -23.49 -0.88
N GLY A 455 13.05 -23.87 -2.06
CA GLY A 455 13.76 -23.02 -3.01
C GLY A 455 13.55 -23.53 -4.44
N GLY A 456 14.27 -22.93 -5.38
CA GLY A 456 14.27 -23.37 -6.78
C GLY A 456 15.58 -24.01 -7.19
N VAL A 457 15.50 -25.19 -7.80
CA VAL A 457 16.65 -25.90 -8.39
C VAL A 457 16.44 -26.02 -9.91
N PRO A 458 17.44 -25.72 -10.76
CA PRO A 458 18.81 -25.33 -10.42
C PRO A 458 18.90 -23.95 -9.75
N VAL A 459 19.83 -23.83 -8.81
CA VAL A 459 20.06 -22.61 -8.01
C VAL A 459 20.45 -21.45 -8.93
N GLY A 460 20.06 -20.23 -8.58
CA GLY A 460 20.34 -19.02 -9.35
C GLY A 460 19.36 -18.72 -10.49
N ARG A 461 18.47 -19.65 -10.86
CA ARG A 461 17.36 -19.37 -11.79
C ARG A 461 16.11 -18.87 -11.05
N THR A 462 15.49 -17.81 -11.56
CA THR A 462 14.23 -17.30 -10.99
C THR A 462 13.03 -18.12 -11.48
N GLY A 463 12.03 -18.32 -10.61
CA GLY A 463 10.73 -18.89 -10.98
C GLY A 463 10.59 -20.41 -10.92
N SER A 464 11.55 -21.12 -10.30
CA SER A 464 11.60 -22.58 -10.28
C SER A 464 11.41 -23.21 -8.90
N THR A 465 10.62 -22.64 -7.99
CA THR A 465 10.35 -23.27 -6.68
C THR A 465 9.73 -24.65 -6.90
N ASN A 466 10.45 -25.71 -6.52
CA ASN A 466 10.13 -27.08 -6.96
C ASN A 466 10.56 -28.20 -6.00
N PHE A 467 11.05 -27.90 -4.80
CA PHE A 467 11.35 -28.93 -3.79
C PHE A 467 10.99 -28.46 -2.38
N ILE A 468 10.85 -29.40 -1.46
CA ILE A 468 10.60 -29.15 -0.03
C ILE A 468 11.62 -29.95 0.78
N LYS A 469 12.17 -29.34 1.82
CA LYS A 469 13.02 -30.02 2.83
C LYS A 469 12.52 -29.68 4.22
N ILE A 470 12.24 -30.70 5.01
CA ILE A 470 11.95 -30.56 6.44
C ILE A 470 13.27 -30.80 7.18
N HIS A 471 13.58 -29.94 8.14
CA HIS A 471 14.84 -30.01 8.86
C HIS A 471 14.66 -29.64 10.32
N ARG A 472 15.40 -30.33 11.20
CA ARG A 472 15.53 -29.95 12.60
C ARG A 472 16.86 -29.21 12.79
N ILE A 473 16.80 -27.95 13.21
CA ILE A 473 17.98 -27.11 13.39
C ILE A 473 18.96 -27.78 14.37
N GLY A 474 20.25 -27.80 14.01
CA GLY A 474 21.33 -28.43 14.78
C GLY A 474 21.62 -29.88 14.41
N GLN A 475 20.85 -30.51 13.51
CA GLN A 475 21.19 -31.82 12.94
C GLN A 475 22.11 -31.67 11.73
N PRO A 476 23.09 -32.58 11.51
CA PRO A 476 23.94 -32.54 10.34
C PRO A 476 23.13 -32.71 9.05
N LEU A 477 23.42 -31.87 8.05
CA LEU A 477 22.71 -31.86 6.76
C LEU A 477 23.22 -32.93 5.79
N ARG A 478 24.42 -33.46 6.04
CA ARG A 478 25.05 -34.57 5.30
C ARG A 478 25.45 -35.67 6.30
N PRO A 479 25.30 -36.95 5.95
CA PRO A 479 25.92 -38.02 6.74
C PRO A 479 27.44 -37.85 6.74
N GLU A 480 28.08 -38.15 7.87
CA GLU A 480 29.55 -38.17 8.02
C GLU A 480 30.24 -39.17 7.08
#